data_AF-A0A949VI26-F1
#
_entry.id   AF-A0A949VI26-F1
#
_cell.length_a   1.000
_cell.length_b   1.000
_cell.length_c   1.000
_cell.angle_alpha   90.00
_cell.angle_beta   90.00
_cell.angle_gamma   90.00
#
_symmetry.space_group_name_H-M   'P 1'
#
loop_
_entity.id
_entity.type
_entity.pdbx_description
1 polymer ?
#
loop_
_entity_poly.entity_id
_entity_poly.type
_entity_poly.pdbx_seq_one_letter_code
_entity_poly.pdbx_strand_id
1 'polypeptide(L)'
;MSETYQSKRERRQRMLEALPDGLREYVSLRNVEAVAALSSQAQMRLLEAIQAGLTRLPRAIEQLRKDPQTSVADLLNPPAQVEAVPAIQPVQIAIAQTVADQIQECFPDMPRVSAEALADAEVMQIVRSVAETNQQIFRSSHIKTDFVMLTLYGLIRQTLEQLEEIIEETPALRQAFEQTNEWRKEETC
;
A
#
# COMPACT_ATOMS: atom_id res chain seq x y z
N MET A 1 16.33 15.47 -12.95
CA MET A 1 16.79 15.73 -11.56
C MET A 1 15.63 15.43 -10.63
N SER A 2 15.76 14.42 -9.78
CA SER A 2 14.76 14.02 -8.79
C SER A 2 14.70 15.07 -7.67
N GLU A 3 13.51 15.52 -7.31
CA GLU A 3 13.29 16.45 -6.21
C GLU A 3 13.69 15.81 -4.87
N THR A 4 14.52 16.49 -4.07
CA THR A 4 14.95 15.99 -2.76
C THR A 4 13.80 16.03 -1.75
N TYR A 5 13.88 15.22 -0.68
CA TYR A 5 12.88 15.25 0.40
C TYR A 5 12.74 16.64 1.03
N GLN A 6 13.86 17.35 1.24
CA GLN A 6 13.84 18.71 1.79
C GLN A 6 13.14 19.69 0.84
N SER A 7 13.44 19.63 -0.46
CA SER A 7 12.79 20.46 -1.47
C SER A 7 11.27 20.20 -1.54
N LYS A 8 10.83 18.93 -1.44
CA LYS A 8 9.40 18.58 -1.35
C LYS A 8 8.74 19.17 -0.10
N ARG A 9 9.42 19.10 1.05
CA ARG A 9 8.90 19.61 2.32
C ARG A 9 8.74 21.13 2.28
N GLU A 10 9.75 21.85 1.78
CA GLU A 10 9.70 23.30 1.60
C GLU A 10 8.60 23.73 0.61
N ARG A 11 8.40 22.97 -0.47
CA ARG A 11 7.30 23.21 -1.41
C ARG A 11 5.94 23.06 -0.73
N ARG A 12 5.72 21.99 0.02
CA ARG A 12 4.47 21.75 0.77
C ARG A 12 4.23 22.82 1.83
N GLN A 13 5.28 23.26 2.50
CA GLN A 13 5.19 24.34 3.49
C GLN A 13 4.70 25.66 2.84
N ARG A 14 5.29 26.06 1.70
CA ARG A 14 4.84 27.23 0.95
C ARG A 14 3.39 27.11 0.47
N MET A 15 2.97 25.92 0.05
CA MET A 15 1.58 25.66 -0.35
C MET A 15 0.63 25.76 0.85
N LEU A 16 1.02 25.29 2.03
CA LEU A 16 0.23 25.41 3.25
C LEU A 16 0.03 26.88 3.63
N GLU A 17 1.09 27.68 3.55
CA GLU A 17 1.05 29.12 3.81
C GLU A 17 0.17 29.89 2.80
N ALA A 18 0.01 29.37 1.58
CA ALA A 18 -0.87 29.95 0.57
C ALA A 18 -2.35 29.57 0.71
N LEU A 19 -2.69 28.57 1.54
CA LEU A 19 -4.08 28.19 1.80
C LEU A 19 -4.80 29.25 2.65
N PRO A 20 -6.14 29.34 2.56
CA PRO A 20 -6.95 30.13 3.48
C PRO A 20 -6.66 29.81 4.94
N ASP A 21 -6.60 30.82 5.81
CA ASP A 21 -6.18 30.67 7.21
C ASP A 21 -6.96 29.57 7.94
N GLY A 22 -8.27 29.50 7.73
CA GLY A 22 -9.14 28.50 8.34
C GLY A 22 -8.87 27.05 7.93
N LEU A 23 -8.15 26.79 6.83
CA LEU A 23 -7.78 25.44 6.39
C LEU A 23 -6.42 25.00 6.93
N ARG A 24 -5.51 25.95 7.25
CA ARG A 24 -4.12 25.63 7.60
C ARG A 24 -4.01 24.75 8.85
N GLU A 25 -4.92 24.92 9.80
CA GLU A 25 -4.93 24.16 11.07
C GLU A 25 -5.45 22.72 10.91
N TYR A 26 -6.22 22.43 9.85
CA TYR A 26 -6.90 21.15 9.67
C TYR A 26 -6.29 20.29 8.55
N VAL A 27 -5.44 20.87 7.71
CA VAL A 27 -4.81 20.19 6.58
C VAL A 27 -3.39 19.75 6.95
N SER A 28 -3.19 18.44 7.11
CA SER A 28 -1.86 17.86 7.29
C SER A 28 -0.99 18.09 6.04
N LEU A 29 0.33 18.25 6.21
CA LEU A 29 1.30 18.46 5.12
C LEU A 29 1.17 17.46 3.96
N ARG A 30 0.71 16.23 4.25
CA ARG A 30 0.45 15.19 3.24
C ARG A 30 -0.68 15.57 2.27
N ASN A 31 -1.70 16.25 2.77
CA ASN A 31 -2.90 16.60 2.00
C ASN A 31 -2.82 18.00 1.39
N VAL A 32 -1.83 18.81 1.78
CA VAL A 32 -1.66 20.20 1.31
C VAL A 32 -1.62 20.29 -0.20
N GLU A 33 -0.85 19.44 -0.87
CA GLU A 33 -0.79 19.45 -2.35
C GLU A 33 -2.16 19.13 -2.97
N ALA A 34 -2.90 18.19 -2.38
CA ALA A 34 -4.21 17.78 -2.88
C ALA A 34 -5.27 18.87 -2.65
N VAL A 35 -5.22 19.58 -1.50
CA VAL A 35 -6.10 20.72 -1.19
C VAL A 35 -5.74 21.93 -2.04
N ALA A 36 -4.45 22.24 -2.20
CA ALA A 36 -3.98 23.35 -3.02
C ALA A 36 -4.33 23.15 -4.51
N ALA A 37 -4.46 21.90 -4.97
CA ALA A 37 -4.91 21.58 -6.32
C ALA A 37 -6.43 21.74 -6.53
N LEU A 38 -7.23 21.91 -5.46
CA LEU A 38 -8.65 22.21 -5.57
C LEU A 38 -8.88 23.67 -5.99
N SER A 39 -10.00 23.94 -6.67
CA SER A 39 -10.43 25.31 -6.94
C SER A 39 -10.74 26.06 -5.63
N SER A 40 -10.66 27.39 -5.64
CA SER A 40 -10.97 28.21 -4.46
C SER A 40 -12.39 27.94 -3.92
N GLN A 41 -13.35 27.64 -4.80
CA GLN A 41 -14.71 27.25 -4.39
C GLN A 41 -14.70 25.91 -3.63
N ALA A 42 -14.00 24.90 -4.15
CA ALA A 42 -13.89 23.60 -3.50
C ALA A 42 -13.12 23.68 -2.17
N GLN A 43 -12.11 24.56 -2.07
CA GLN A 43 -11.41 24.83 -0.80
C GLN A 43 -12.37 25.42 0.25
N MET A 44 -13.21 26.39 -0.13
CA MET A 44 -14.23 26.94 0.79
C MET A 44 -15.23 25.88 1.23
N ARG A 45 -15.69 25.00 0.31
CA ARG A 45 -16.59 23.89 0.67
C ARG A 45 -15.94 22.86 1.58
N LEU A 46 -14.66 22.57 1.38
CA LEU A 46 -13.91 21.73 2.30
C LEU A 46 -13.83 22.36 3.69
N LEU A 47 -13.60 23.68 3.78
CA LEU A 47 -13.56 24.40 5.05
C LEU A 47 -14.91 24.33 5.79
N GLU A 48 -16.01 24.59 5.10
CA GLU A 48 -17.37 24.48 5.65
C GLU A 48 -17.65 23.06 6.17
N ALA A 49 -17.23 22.02 5.42
CA ALA A 49 -17.39 20.63 5.85
C ALA A 49 -16.54 20.30 7.09
N ILE A 50 -15.31 20.79 7.17
CA ILE A 50 -14.44 20.63 8.35
C ILE A 50 -15.07 21.28 9.57
N GLN A 51 -15.58 22.51 9.44
CA GLN A 51 -16.30 23.20 10.52
C GLN A 51 -17.57 22.47 10.95
N ALA A 52 -18.21 21.76 10.01
CA ALA A 52 -19.38 20.92 10.27
C ALA A 52 -19.02 19.51 10.80
N GLY A 53 -17.75 19.21 11.07
CA GLY A 53 -17.32 17.97 11.71
C GLY A 53 -16.79 16.89 10.76
N LEU A 54 -16.32 17.24 9.57
CA LEU A 54 -15.72 16.29 8.63
C LEU A 54 -14.48 15.62 9.24
N THR A 55 -14.53 14.30 9.38
CA THR A 55 -13.43 13.49 9.92
C THR A 55 -12.52 12.88 8.85
N ARG A 56 -13.00 12.73 7.60
CA ARG A 56 -12.31 12.01 6.51
C ARG A 56 -11.87 12.93 5.37
N LEU A 57 -10.86 13.75 5.65
CA LEU A 57 -10.34 14.77 4.73
C LEU A 57 -9.90 14.24 3.35
N PRO A 58 -9.15 13.12 3.21
CA PRO A 58 -8.73 12.61 1.89
C PRO A 58 -9.90 12.28 0.96
N ARG A 59 -10.97 11.67 1.50
CA ARG A 59 -12.14 11.27 0.72
C ARG A 59 -12.93 12.50 0.24
N ALA A 60 -13.10 13.50 1.09
CA ALA A 60 -13.76 14.75 0.71
C ALA A 60 -12.99 15.48 -0.40
N ILE A 61 -11.66 15.48 -0.36
CA ILE A 61 -10.82 16.04 -1.43
C ILE A 61 -11.07 15.31 -2.76
N GLU A 62 -11.14 13.98 -2.75
CA GLU A 62 -11.43 13.21 -3.97
C GLU A 62 -12.83 13.51 -4.54
N GLN A 63 -13.84 13.65 -3.68
CA GLN A 63 -15.19 14.02 -4.09
C GLN A 63 -15.22 15.42 -4.69
N LEU A 64 -14.60 16.41 -4.03
CA LEU A 64 -14.53 17.79 -4.52
C LEU A 64 -13.67 17.93 -5.79
N ARG A 65 -12.70 17.04 -5.98
CA ARG A 65 -11.92 16.97 -7.22
C ARG A 65 -12.75 16.47 -8.40
N LYS A 66 -13.70 15.57 -8.15
CA LYS A 66 -14.63 15.04 -9.17
C LYS A 66 -15.77 16.02 -9.44
N ASP A 67 -16.34 16.59 -8.38
CA ASP A 67 -17.41 17.58 -8.45
C ASP A 67 -17.21 18.69 -7.40
N PRO A 68 -16.69 19.87 -7.81
CA PRO A 68 -16.52 21.01 -6.92
C PRO A 68 -17.82 21.55 -6.29
N GLN A 69 -19.00 21.18 -6.81
CA GLN A 69 -20.30 21.60 -6.27
C GLN A 69 -20.87 20.64 -5.22
N THR A 70 -20.16 19.54 -4.90
CA THR A 70 -20.59 18.56 -3.87
C THR A 70 -21.03 19.30 -2.61
N SER A 71 -22.23 18.96 -2.11
CA SER A 71 -22.80 19.63 -0.93
C SER A 71 -22.06 19.24 0.34
N VAL A 72 -22.07 20.11 1.36
CA VAL A 72 -21.47 19.80 2.67
C VAL A 72 -22.09 18.54 3.28
N ALA A 73 -23.40 18.32 3.09
CA ALA A 73 -24.09 17.13 3.58
C ALA A 73 -23.57 15.84 2.94
N ASP A 74 -23.30 15.86 1.62
CA ASP A 74 -22.77 14.71 0.89
C ASP A 74 -21.29 14.43 1.20
N LEU A 75 -20.52 15.47 1.58
CA LEU A 75 -19.16 15.31 2.06
C LEU A 75 -19.11 14.67 3.45
N LEU A 76 -20.06 15.01 4.32
CA LEU A 76 -20.19 14.43 5.67
C LEU A 76 -20.74 13.00 5.63
N ASN A 77 -21.75 12.76 4.79
CA ASN A 77 -22.48 11.49 4.67
C ASN A 77 -22.49 11.03 3.23
N PRO A 78 -21.37 10.50 2.71
CA PRO A 78 -21.29 10.12 1.31
C PRO A 78 -22.25 8.96 1.01
N PRO A 79 -22.98 8.99 -0.12
CA PRO A 79 -23.78 7.85 -0.54
C PRO A 79 -22.89 6.62 -0.70
N ALA A 80 -23.40 5.46 -0.30
CA ALA A 80 -22.68 4.19 -0.39
C ALA A 80 -22.26 3.95 -1.85
N GLN A 81 -20.96 4.02 -2.13
CA GLN A 81 -20.44 3.59 -3.41
C GLN A 81 -20.48 2.06 -3.43
N VAL A 82 -21.27 1.51 -4.36
CA VAL A 82 -21.21 0.10 -4.71
C VAL A 82 -19.89 -0.09 -5.45
N GLU A 83 -18.86 -0.54 -4.73
CA GLU A 83 -17.61 -0.95 -5.37
C GLU A 83 -17.90 -2.16 -6.25
N ALA A 84 -17.72 -1.99 -7.56
CA ALA A 84 -17.77 -3.09 -8.51
C ALA A 84 -16.60 -4.04 -8.20
N VAL A 85 -16.93 -5.27 -7.79
CA VAL A 85 -15.98 -6.37 -7.61
C VAL A 85 -15.29 -6.63 -8.97
N PRO A 86 -13.97 -6.45 -9.11
CA PRO A 86 -13.28 -6.81 -10.34
C PRO A 86 -13.18 -8.34 -10.45
N ALA A 87 -13.21 -8.85 -11.67
CA ALA A 87 -13.19 -10.28 -11.99
C ALA A 87 -12.00 -11.02 -11.34
N ILE A 88 -12.33 -11.95 -10.44
CA ILE A 88 -11.40 -12.63 -9.51
C ILE A 88 -10.60 -13.77 -10.19
N GLN A 89 -11.08 -14.33 -11.30
CA GLN A 89 -10.57 -15.60 -11.84
C GLN A 89 -9.17 -15.56 -12.52
N PRO A 90 -8.81 -14.57 -13.37
CA PRO A 90 -7.49 -14.59 -14.01
C PRO A 90 -6.34 -14.25 -13.05
N VAL A 91 -6.64 -13.51 -11.97
CA VAL A 91 -5.64 -13.12 -10.96
C VAL A 91 -5.26 -14.31 -10.10
N GLN A 92 -6.22 -15.15 -9.71
CA GLN A 92 -5.97 -16.31 -8.86
C GLN A 92 -5.05 -17.36 -9.51
N ILE A 93 -5.22 -17.62 -10.82
CA ILE A 93 -4.36 -18.56 -11.56
C ILE A 93 -2.90 -18.06 -11.59
N ALA A 94 -2.68 -16.77 -11.82
CA ALA A 94 -1.34 -16.18 -11.82
C ALA A 94 -0.67 -16.21 -10.44
N ILE A 95 -1.45 -16.09 -9.36
CA ILE A 95 -0.95 -16.20 -7.98
C ILE A 95 -0.52 -17.63 -7.66
N ALA A 96 -1.32 -18.64 -8.02
CA ALA A 96 -0.96 -20.04 -7.80
C ALA A 96 0.33 -20.42 -8.55
N GLN A 97 0.49 -19.94 -9.79
CA GLN A 97 1.73 -20.13 -10.55
C GLN A 97 2.93 -19.47 -9.87
N THR A 98 2.78 -18.23 -9.39
CA THR A 98 3.84 -17.51 -8.66
C THR A 98 4.27 -18.29 -7.41
N VAL A 99 3.30 -18.85 -6.66
CA VAL A 99 3.59 -19.66 -5.47
C VAL A 99 4.27 -20.99 -5.85
N ALA A 100 3.85 -21.63 -6.94
CA ALA A 100 4.50 -22.85 -7.44
C ALA A 100 5.95 -22.58 -7.88
N ASP A 101 6.23 -21.45 -8.53
CA ASP A 101 7.58 -21.02 -8.89
C ASP A 101 8.44 -20.86 -7.63
N GLN A 102 7.92 -20.18 -6.60
CA GLN A 102 8.62 -19.98 -5.32
C GLN A 102 8.88 -21.31 -4.60
N ILE A 103 7.93 -22.25 -4.64
CA ILE A 103 8.13 -23.60 -4.10
C ILE A 103 9.29 -24.29 -4.79
N GLN A 104 9.42 -24.18 -6.12
CA GLN A 104 10.51 -24.82 -6.86
C GLN A 104 11.87 -24.15 -6.61
N GLU A 105 11.90 -22.84 -6.37
CA GLU A 105 13.12 -22.18 -5.89
C GLU A 105 13.56 -22.72 -4.51
N CYS A 106 12.61 -22.99 -3.62
CA CYS A 106 12.88 -23.55 -2.30
C CYS A 106 13.09 -25.08 -2.30
N PHE A 107 12.61 -25.79 -3.32
CA PHE A 107 12.67 -27.25 -3.40
C PHE A 107 12.95 -27.65 -4.86
N PRO A 108 14.21 -27.48 -5.33
CA PRO A 108 14.54 -27.61 -6.76
C PRO A 108 14.31 -29.02 -7.32
N ASP A 109 14.38 -30.05 -6.47
CA ASP A 109 14.11 -31.43 -6.86
C ASP A 109 12.60 -31.75 -6.96
N MET A 110 11.72 -30.83 -6.54
CA MET A 110 10.27 -31.04 -6.60
C MET A 110 9.75 -30.93 -8.04
N PRO A 111 9.06 -31.97 -8.57
CA PRO A 111 8.44 -31.90 -9.90
C PRO A 111 7.41 -30.77 -9.98
N ARG A 112 7.32 -30.11 -11.14
CA ARG A 112 6.41 -28.97 -11.36
C ARG A 112 4.97 -29.27 -10.97
N VAL A 113 4.47 -30.44 -11.38
CA VAL A 113 3.09 -30.87 -11.10
C VAL A 113 2.83 -30.96 -9.59
N SER A 114 3.83 -31.39 -8.80
CA SER A 114 3.72 -31.43 -7.35
C SER A 114 3.77 -30.03 -6.73
N ALA A 115 4.60 -29.13 -7.26
CA ALA A 115 4.67 -27.74 -6.81
C ALA A 115 3.36 -26.98 -7.09
N GLU A 116 2.75 -27.20 -8.26
CA GLU A 116 1.43 -26.63 -8.60
C GLU A 116 0.32 -27.19 -7.70
N ALA A 117 0.28 -28.51 -7.51
CA ALA A 117 -0.70 -29.13 -6.61
C ALA A 117 -0.55 -28.63 -5.16
N LEU A 118 0.69 -28.46 -4.68
CA LEU A 118 0.95 -27.88 -3.36
C LEU A 118 0.55 -26.41 -3.32
N ALA A 119 0.89 -25.63 -4.36
CA ALA A 119 0.53 -24.22 -4.47
C ALA A 119 -0.98 -23.98 -4.43
N ASP A 120 -1.80 -24.94 -4.84
CA ASP A 120 -3.27 -24.91 -4.76
C ASP A 120 -3.86 -25.51 -3.47
N ALA A 121 -3.05 -26.24 -2.68
CA ALA A 121 -3.51 -26.86 -1.44
C ALA A 121 -3.99 -25.85 -0.40
N GLU A 122 -4.87 -26.27 0.52
CA GLU A 122 -5.42 -25.42 1.58
C GLU A 122 -4.32 -24.83 2.47
N VAL A 123 -3.31 -25.62 2.81
CA VAL A 123 -2.16 -25.18 3.63
C VAL A 123 -1.39 -24.00 3.01
N MET A 124 -1.45 -23.83 1.69
CA MET A 124 -0.79 -22.71 0.97
C MET A 124 -1.70 -21.49 0.80
N GLN A 125 -2.95 -21.50 1.30
CA GLN A 125 -3.86 -20.36 1.20
C GLN A 125 -3.27 -19.09 1.81
N ILE A 126 -2.54 -19.20 2.94
CA ILE A 126 -1.89 -18.05 3.57
C ILE A 126 -0.81 -17.45 2.66
N VAL A 127 -0.01 -18.29 2.02
CA VAL A 127 1.04 -17.86 1.08
C VAL A 127 0.42 -17.21 -0.15
N ARG A 128 -0.64 -17.80 -0.72
CA ARG A 128 -1.38 -17.20 -1.85
C ARG A 128 -1.94 -15.81 -1.47
N SER A 129 -2.51 -15.67 -0.27
CA SER A 129 -3.08 -14.40 0.19
C SER A 129 -2.01 -13.31 0.36
N VAL A 130 -0.84 -13.68 0.88
CA VAL A 130 0.32 -12.76 0.98
C VAL A 130 0.86 -12.41 -0.41
N ALA A 131 0.99 -13.38 -1.32
CA ALA A 131 1.43 -13.13 -2.69
C ALA A 131 0.48 -12.19 -3.43
N GLU A 132 -0.84 -12.38 -3.27
CA GLU A 132 -1.86 -11.49 -3.83
C GLU A 132 -1.74 -10.07 -3.27
N THR A 133 -1.61 -9.94 -1.95
CA THR A 133 -1.43 -8.64 -1.28
C THR A 133 -0.15 -7.95 -1.76
N ASN A 134 0.95 -8.69 -1.91
CA ASN A 134 2.20 -8.18 -2.45
C ASN A 134 2.05 -7.66 -3.88
N GLN A 135 1.33 -8.37 -4.75
CA GLN A 135 1.04 -7.85 -6.09
C GLN A 135 0.19 -6.57 -6.04
N GLN A 136 -0.79 -6.49 -5.14
CA GLN A 136 -1.63 -5.30 -4.99
C GLN A 136 -0.85 -4.07 -4.51
N ILE A 137 0.13 -4.26 -3.61
CA ILE A 137 1.03 -3.21 -3.15
C ILE A 137 1.69 -2.49 -4.33
N PHE A 138 2.25 -3.24 -5.29
CA PHE A 138 2.95 -2.66 -6.45
C PHE A 138 2.02 -2.11 -7.53
N ARG A 139 0.73 -2.51 -7.53
CA ARG A 139 -0.30 -1.90 -8.38
C ARG A 139 -0.80 -0.57 -7.83
N SER A 140 -0.60 -0.29 -6.54
CA SER A 140 -1.03 0.96 -5.92
C SER A 140 -0.27 2.17 -6.49
N SER A 141 -1.00 3.17 -6.96
CA SER A 141 -0.43 4.46 -7.38
C SER A 141 0.25 5.22 -6.23
N HIS A 142 -0.05 4.82 -4.98
CA HIS A 142 0.48 5.45 -3.78
C HIS A 142 1.79 4.83 -3.27
N ILE A 143 2.25 3.71 -3.82
CA ILE A 143 3.45 3.00 -3.33
C ILE A 143 4.69 3.89 -3.28
N LYS A 144 4.82 4.82 -4.22
CA LYS A 144 5.94 5.77 -4.31
C LYS A 144 5.86 6.95 -3.34
N THR A 145 4.81 7.02 -2.52
CA THR A 145 4.66 8.08 -1.52
C THR A 145 5.58 7.78 -0.33
N ASP A 146 6.37 8.76 0.09
CA ASP A 146 7.39 8.58 1.15
C ASP A 146 6.83 7.88 2.41
N PHE A 147 5.68 8.32 2.94
CA PHE A 147 5.05 7.68 4.09
C PHE A 147 4.61 6.24 3.83
N VAL A 148 4.02 5.97 2.67
CA VAL A 148 3.55 4.61 2.31
C VAL A 148 4.75 3.68 2.17
N MET A 149 5.79 4.12 1.45
CA MET A 149 6.99 3.32 1.23
C MET A 149 7.73 3.04 2.55
N LEU A 150 7.94 4.06 3.40
CA LEU A 150 8.67 3.88 4.66
C LEU A 150 7.89 3.03 5.68
N THR A 151 6.57 3.23 5.81
CA THR A 151 5.74 2.40 6.69
C THR A 151 5.69 0.96 6.18
N LEU A 152 5.50 0.76 4.87
CA LEU A 152 5.49 -0.57 4.28
C LEU A 152 6.84 -1.27 4.45
N TYR A 153 7.95 -0.57 4.19
CA TYR A 153 9.29 -1.11 4.39
C TYR A 153 9.51 -1.56 5.83
N GLY A 154 9.12 -0.74 6.81
CA GLY A 154 9.18 -1.10 8.23
C GLY A 154 8.36 -2.35 8.57
N LEU A 155 7.13 -2.45 8.05
CA LEU A 155 6.26 -3.62 8.25
C LEU A 155 6.85 -4.89 7.63
N ILE A 156 7.37 -4.80 6.40
CA ILE A 156 8.00 -5.95 5.71
C ILE A 156 9.25 -6.39 6.48
N ARG A 157 10.08 -5.45 6.94
CA ARG A 157 11.25 -5.77 7.77
C ARG A 157 10.89 -6.51 9.05
N GLN A 158 9.91 -6.00 9.79
CA GLN A 158 9.45 -6.65 11.02
C GLN A 158 8.92 -8.06 10.74
N THR A 159 8.17 -8.22 9.64
CA THR A 159 7.64 -9.54 9.23
C THR A 159 8.78 -10.50 8.89
N LEU A 160 9.81 -10.03 8.17
CA LEU A 160 10.98 -10.84 7.85
C LEU A 160 11.73 -11.28 9.11
N GLU A 161 11.97 -10.36 10.06
CA GLU A 161 12.63 -10.66 11.33
C GLU A 161 11.87 -11.74 12.12
N GLN A 162 10.53 -11.67 12.16
CA GLN A 162 9.69 -12.70 12.79
C GLN A 162 9.74 -14.06 12.08
N LEU A 163 9.76 -14.07 10.74
CA LEU A 163 9.88 -15.31 9.97
C LEU A 163 11.25 -15.97 10.18
N GLU A 164 12.31 -15.16 10.23
CA GLU A 164 13.67 -15.64 10.51
C GLU A 164 13.77 -16.22 11.91
N GLU A 165 13.18 -15.59 12.93
CA GLU A 165 13.11 -16.14 14.29
C GLU A 165 12.46 -17.54 14.30
N ILE A 166 11.32 -17.71 13.63
CA ILE A 166 10.63 -19.01 13.52
C ILE A 166 11.51 -20.07 12.83
N ILE A 167 12.22 -19.68 11.76
CA ILE A 167 13.13 -20.58 11.03
C ILE A 167 14.30 -21.00 11.93
N GLU A 168 14.90 -20.05 12.64
CA GLU A 168 16.01 -20.29 13.56
C GLU A 168 15.61 -21.20 14.73
N GLU A 169 14.38 -21.07 15.23
CA GLU A 169 13.85 -21.93 16.29
C GLU A 169 13.46 -23.33 15.82
N THR A 170 13.35 -23.55 14.50
CA THR A 170 12.88 -24.82 13.91
C THR A 170 14.00 -25.52 13.13
N PRO A 171 14.67 -26.56 13.66
CA PRO A 171 15.84 -27.17 13.03
C PRO A 171 15.63 -27.65 11.58
N ALA A 172 14.45 -28.21 11.27
CA ALA A 172 14.12 -28.65 9.92
C ALA A 172 13.98 -27.48 8.93
N LEU A 173 13.44 -26.34 9.38
CA LEU A 173 13.35 -25.13 8.56
C LEU A 173 14.72 -24.49 8.36
N ARG A 174 15.56 -24.44 9.41
CA ARG A 174 16.94 -23.93 9.29
C ARG A 174 17.73 -24.72 8.25
N GLN A 175 17.68 -26.06 8.31
CA GLN A 175 18.38 -26.90 7.34
C GLN A 175 17.88 -26.69 5.91
N ALA A 176 16.56 -26.61 5.71
CA ALA A 176 15.98 -26.31 4.40
C ALA A 176 16.42 -24.93 3.91
N PHE A 177 16.37 -23.91 4.77
CA PHE A 177 16.75 -22.54 4.48
C PHE A 177 18.22 -22.42 4.05
N GLU A 178 19.14 -23.09 4.74
CA GLU A 178 20.59 -23.12 4.42
C GLU A 178 20.90 -23.79 3.08
N GLN A 179 20.10 -24.77 2.66
CA GLN A 179 20.25 -25.45 1.37
C GLN A 179 19.75 -24.58 0.21
N THR A 180 18.72 -23.76 0.45
CA THR A 180 18.11 -22.90 -0.57
C THR A 180 18.73 -21.51 -0.72
N ASN A 181 19.27 -20.93 0.36
CA ASN A 181 19.77 -19.56 0.36
C ASN A 181 21.30 -19.48 0.19
N GLU A 182 21.85 -20.10 -0.85
CA GLU A 182 23.27 -19.93 -1.18
C GLU A 182 23.64 -18.48 -1.49
N TRP A 183 22.71 -17.66 -1.99
CA TRP A 183 22.93 -16.24 -2.31
C TRP A 183 23.13 -15.34 -1.08
N ARG A 184 22.82 -15.81 0.15
CA ARG A 184 23.09 -15.09 1.40
C ARG A 184 24.51 -15.32 1.93
N LYS A 185 25.27 -16.25 1.34
CA LYS A 185 26.68 -16.51 1.68
C LYS A 185 27.64 -15.47 1.08
N GLU A 186 27.14 -14.59 0.21
CA GLU A 186 27.86 -13.37 -0.15
C GLU A 186 27.61 -12.34 0.96
N GLU A 187 28.57 -12.24 1.89
CA GLU A 187 28.65 -11.17 2.87
C GLU A 187 28.37 -9.83 2.18
N THR A 188 27.36 -9.11 2.67
CA THR A 188 27.20 -7.69 2.39
C THR A 188 28.48 -6.96 2.80
N CYS A 189 29.31 -6.61 1.81
CA CYS A 189 30.38 -5.63 1.91
C CYS A 189 29.87 -4.26 2.38
#